data_AF-A0A3B8S8A3-F1
#
_entry.id   AF-A0A3B8S8A3-F1
#
_cell.length_a   1.000
_cell.length_b   1.000
_cell.length_c   1.000
_cell.angle_alpha   90.00
_cell.angle_beta   90.00
_cell.angle_gamma   90.00
#
_symmetry.space_group_name_H-M   'P 1'
#
loop_
_entity.id
_entity.type
_entity.pdbx_description
1 polymer ?
#
loop_
_entity_poly.entity_id
_entity_poly.type
_entity_poly.pdbx_seq_one_letter_code
_entity_poly.pdbx_strand_id
1 'polypeptide(L)'
;MNNKKPKIALFKKISQVAVLFTALASAQFSSAAMVSLNLNDILGFSQIDFSGSVSAQSAQTNVDANGVTFLTFWVLGDGEVSADIGRQGLTLDWSAFDTFSQSILNHDENTWNFSLSASDGISTQTSSTIGIAPDQEQSLSVSLLPLANLNSITEIYITISANLPLPGLDTVSEYELSFAVNEVPLPASSWFFSLSIAALLFVRSKRSASCSE
;
A
#
# COMPACT_ATOMS: atom_id res chain seq x y z
N MET A 1 60.06 -10.44 29.20
CA MET A 1 59.45 -9.09 29.17
C MET A 1 58.73 -8.93 27.83
N ASN A 2 57.53 -8.34 27.83
CA ASN A 2 56.62 -8.03 26.70
C ASN A 2 55.88 -9.18 25.98
N ASN A 3 54.66 -9.47 26.46
CA ASN A 3 53.59 -10.04 25.62
C ASN A 3 52.52 -8.96 25.36
N LYS A 4 52.83 -7.98 24.51
CA LYS A 4 51.85 -7.01 24.00
C LYS A 4 51.13 -7.61 22.80
N LYS A 5 50.00 -8.30 23.02
CA LYS A 5 48.89 -8.46 22.05
C LYS A 5 47.71 -9.15 22.74
N PRO A 6 46.62 -8.41 23.04
CA PRO A 6 45.36 -8.80 22.42
C PRO A 6 44.40 -7.63 22.07
N LYS A 7 44.80 -6.36 22.16
CA LYS A 7 43.87 -5.23 21.90
C LYS A 7 43.46 -5.08 20.42
N ILE A 8 44.35 -5.46 19.48
CA ILE A 8 44.12 -5.29 18.03
C ILE A 8 43.12 -6.32 17.48
N ALA A 9 43.09 -7.53 18.02
CA ALA A 9 42.18 -8.59 17.58
C ALA A 9 40.73 -8.33 17.99
N LEU A 10 40.51 -7.75 19.19
CA LEU A 10 39.19 -7.37 19.68
C LEU A 10 38.59 -6.22 18.84
N PHE A 11 39.40 -5.22 18.49
CA PHE A 11 38.98 -4.09 17.66
C PHE A 11 38.56 -4.51 16.24
N LYS A 12 39.27 -5.46 15.62
CA LYS A 12 38.88 -6.02 14.32
C LYS A 12 37.54 -6.75 14.37
N LYS A 13 37.28 -7.55 15.42
CA LYS A 13 36.00 -8.25 15.58
C LYS A 13 34.83 -7.29 15.82
N ILE A 14 35.01 -6.26 16.66
CA ILE A 14 33.99 -5.24 16.92
C ILE A 14 33.70 -4.42 15.65
N SER A 15 34.73 -4.09 14.87
CA SER A 15 34.58 -3.39 13.59
C SER A 15 33.84 -4.23 12.54
N GLN A 16 34.08 -5.54 12.47
CA GLN A 16 33.38 -6.42 11.55
C GLN A 16 31.90 -6.60 11.92
N VAL A 17 31.59 -6.69 13.22
CA VAL A 17 30.21 -6.73 13.70
C VAL A 17 29.50 -5.41 13.43
N ALA A 18 30.16 -4.27 13.64
CA ALA A 18 29.59 -2.96 13.33
C ALA A 18 29.28 -2.79 11.84
N VAL A 19 30.19 -3.24 10.95
CA VAL A 19 29.97 -3.22 9.49
C VAL A 19 28.83 -4.15 9.08
N LEU A 20 28.69 -5.30 9.73
CA LEU A 20 27.56 -6.21 9.50
C LEU A 20 26.24 -5.60 9.97
N PHE A 21 26.22 -4.90 11.11
CA PHE A 21 25.04 -4.19 11.59
C PHE A 21 24.67 -2.99 10.72
N THR A 22 25.63 -2.21 10.20
CA THR A 22 25.32 -1.15 9.23
C THR A 22 24.86 -1.73 7.90
N ALA A 23 25.42 -2.85 7.43
CA ALA A 23 24.97 -3.54 6.23
C ALA A 23 23.54 -4.11 6.38
N LEU A 24 23.23 -4.70 7.53
CA LEU A 24 21.90 -5.24 7.84
C LEU A 24 20.87 -4.12 8.06
N ALA A 25 21.28 -3.00 8.68
CA ALA A 25 20.45 -1.80 8.78
C ALA A 25 20.19 -1.19 7.38
N SER A 26 21.22 -1.10 6.52
CA SER A 26 21.06 -0.65 5.13
C SER A 26 20.17 -1.56 4.28
N ALA A 27 20.21 -2.88 4.52
CA ALA A 27 19.34 -3.84 3.84
C ALA A 27 17.87 -3.76 4.30
N GLN A 28 17.62 -3.29 5.53
CA GLN A 28 16.26 -3.08 6.08
C GLN A 28 15.66 -1.71 5.74
N PHE A 29 16.40 -0.79 5.10
CA PHE A 29 15.85 0.47 4.59
C PHE A 29 15.18 0.33 3.22
N SER A 30 15.02 -0.87 2.69
CA SER A 30 14.29 -1.11 1.44
C SER A 30 12.80 -1.40 1.66
N SER A 31 12.19 -0.88 2.74
CA SER A 31 10.73 -0.74 2.76
C SER A 31 10.37 0.39 1.81
N ALA A 32 9.79 0.05 0.66
CA ALA A 32 9.18 1.06 -0.22
C ALA A 32 8.26 1.96 0.64
N ALA A 33 8.41 3.27 0.53
CA ALA A 33 7.54 4.17 1.27
C ALA A 33 6.12 4.02 0.71
N MET A 34 5.17 3.59 1.56
CA MET A 34 3.80 3.26 1.15
C MET A 34 2.82 4.35 1.58
N VAL A 35 1.89 4.70 0.68
CA VAL A 35 0.73 5.55 0.96
C VAL A 35 -0.55 4.76 0.77
N SER A 36 -1.56 5.07 1.56
CA SER A 36 -2.94 4.60 1.42
C SER A 36 -3.88 5.79 1.53
N LEU A 37 -5.10 5.64 1.04
CA LEU A 37 -6.11 6.67 1.21
C LEU A 37 -6.71 6.60 2.60
N ASN A 38 -7.01 7.76 3.17
CA ASN A 38 -7.82 7.84 4.38
C ASN A 38 -9.31 7.82 4.01
N LEU A 39 -10.16 7.63 5.02
CA LEU A 39 -11.61 7.58 4.84
C LEU A 39 -12.17 8.82 4.14
N ASN A 40 -11.69 10.02 4.49
CA ASN A 40 -12.20 11.28 3.91
C ASN A 40 -11.89 11.41 2.41
N ASP A 41 -10.76 10.87 1.96
CA ASP A 41 -10.40 10.87 0.54
C ASP A 41 -11.33 9.94 -0.26
N ILE A 42 -11.68 8.79 0.34
CA ILE A 42 -12.55 7.76 -0.26
C ILE A 42 -14.02 8.19 -0.26
N LEU A 43 -14.48 8.94 0.74
CA LEU A 43 -15.86 9.46 0.79
C LEU A 43 -16.25 10.33 -0.40
N GLY A 44 -15.27 10.85 -1.14
CA GLY A 44 -15.49 11.60 -2.37
C GLY A 44 -15.52 10.74 -3.63
N PHE A 45 -15.45 9.42 -3.52
CA PHE A 45 -15.43 8.53 -4.67
C PHE A 45 -16.81 8.40 -5.30
N SER A 46 -16.81 8.32 -6.63
CA SER A 46 -18.00 8.10 -7.44
C SER A 46 -17.64 7.21 -8.63
N GLN A 47 -18.65 6.74 -9.35
CA GLN A 47 -18.41 6.14 -10.66
C GLN A 47 -17.73 7.16 -11.58
N ILE A 48 -16.65 6.76 -12.23
CA ILE A 48 -15.92 7.58 -13.20
C ILE A 48 -16.25 7.12 -14.62
N ASP A 49 -16.04 5.83 -14.89
CA ASP A 49 -16.21 5.25 -16.21
C ASP A 49 -16.78 3.83 -16.11
N PHE A 50 -17.23 3.31 -17.25
CA PHE A 50 -17.62 1.91 -17.40
C PHE A 50 -17.31 1.42 -18.81
N SER A 51 -17.13 0.11 -18.93
CA SER A 51 -17.00 -0.57 -20.22
C SER A 51 -17.99 -1.73 -20.33
N GLY A 52 -18.24 -2.16 -21.57
CA GLY A 52 -19.14 -3.25 -21.90
C GLY A 52 -20.31 -2.81 -22.79
N SER A 53 -21.14 -3.78 -23.16
CA SER A 53 -22.35 -3.57 -23.97
C SER A 53 -23.51 -2.96 -23.18
N VAL A 54 -23.39 -2.91 -21.85
CA VAL A 54 -24.40 -2.44 -20.90
C VAL A 54 -23.81 -1.45 -19.91
N SER A 55 -24.65 -0.54 -19.41
CA SER A 55 -24.23 0.44 -18.40
C SER A 55 -24.08 -0.20 -17.02
N ALA A 56 -22.99 0.15 -16.33
CA ALA A 56 -22.85 -0.07 -14.90
C ALA A 56 -23.40 1.13 -14.12
N GLN A 57 -23.90 0.90 -12.91
CA GLN A 57 -24.18 1.97 -11.95
C GLN A 57 -23.51 1.66 -10.62
N SER A 58 -22.68 2.58 -10.12
CA SER A 58 -22.03 2.48 -8.81
C SER A 58 -22.51 3.56 -7.86
N ALA A 59 -22.81 3.19 -6.62
CA ALA A 59 -23.22 4.10 -5.56
C ALA A 59 -22.62 3.69 -4.22
N GLN A 60 -22.18 4.67 -3.44
CA GLN A 60 -21.82 4.44 -2.05
C GLN A 60 -23.08 4.08 -1.22
N THR A 61 -23.02 3.01 -0.44
CA THR A 61 -24.16 2.52 0.35
C THR A 61 -23.93 2.54 1.85
N ASN A 62 -22.69 2.40 2.31
CA ASN A 62 -22.37 2.39 3.75
C ASN A 62 -21.02 3.06 4.01
N VAL A 63 -20.84 3.55 5.24
CA VAL A 63 -19.58 4.12 5.76
C VAL A 63 -19.49 3.72 7.23
N ASP A 64 -18.39 3.09 7.61
CA ASP A 64 -18.12 2.75 9.00
C ASP A 64 -16.66 3.00 9.39
N ALA A 65 -16.25 2.51 10.57
CA ALA A 65 -14.87 2.65 11.04
C ALA A 65 -13.87 1.80 10.25
N ASN A 66 -14.36 0.80 9.51
CA ASN A 66 -13.57 -0.12 8.72
C ASN A 66 -13.47 0.30 7.25
N GLY A 67 -14.30 1.22 6.76
CA GLY A 67 -14.19 1.70 5.38
C GLY A 67 -15.42 2.38 4.81
N VAL A 68 -15.40 2.51 3.48
CA VAL A 68 -16.54 2.91 2.66
C VAL A 68 -17.03 1.70 1.91
N THR A 69 -18.34 1.58 1.74
CA THR A 69 -18.95 0.52 0.96
C THR A 69 -19.53 1.07 -0.35
N PHE A 70 -19.22 0.45 -1.49
CA PHE A 70 -19.90 0.73 -2.76
C PHE A 70 -20.70 -0.46 -3.26
N LEU A 71 -21.97 -0.20 -3.60
CA LEU A 71 -22.80 -1.08 -4.42
C LEU A 71 -22.60 -0.75 -5.89
N THR A 72 -22.35 -1.74 -6.72
CA THR A 72 -22.47 -1.54 -8.17
C THR A 72 -23.11 -2.72 -8.83
N PHE A 73 -23.79 -2.42 -9.92
CA PHE A 73 -24.51 -3.42 -10.67
C PHE A 73 -24.52 -3.16 -12.17
N TRP A 74 -24.69 -4.25 -12.91
CA TRP A 74 -24.99 -4.26 -14.33
C TRP A 74 -26.35 -4.90 -14.53
N VAL A 75 -27.14 -4.30 -15.42
CA VAL A 75 -28.44 -4.86 -15.84
C VAL A 75 -28.23 -5.55 -17.17
N LEU A 76 -28.50 -6.86 -17.22
CA LEU A 76 -28.44 -7.68 -18.44
C LEU A 76 -27.07 -7.71 -19.12
N GLY A 77 -25.99 -7.70 -18.33
CA GLY A 77 -24.63 -7.73 -18.89
C GLY A 77 -24.27 -9.07 -19.53
N ASP A 78 -23.57 -8.99 -20.66
CA ASP A 78 -23.06 -10.12 -21.43
C ASP A 78 -21.65 -9.78 -21.94
N GLY A 79 -20.72 -10.71 -21.72
CA GLY A 79 -19.32 -10.54 -22.06
C GLY A 79 -18.52 -9.79 -20.99
N GLU A 80 -17.34 -9.32 -21.39
CA GLU A 80 -16.43 -8.58 -20.50
C GLU A 80 -16.97 -7.19 -20.19
N VAL A 81 -17.05 -6.87 -18.90
CA VAL A 81 -17.50 -5.58 -18.38
C VAL A 81 -16.53 -5.02 -17.35
N SER A 82 -16.50 -3.70 -17.20
CA SER A 82 -15.81 -3.04 -16.10
C SER A 82 -16.51 -1.77 -15.64
N ALA A 83 -16.25 -1.38 -14.39
CA ALA A 83 -16.64 -0.10 -13.83
C ALA A 83 -15.50 0.47 -12.98
N ASP A 84 -15.27 1.76 -13.11
CA ASP A 84 -14.26 2.48 -12.33
C ASP A 84 -14.93 3.30 -11.23
N ILE A 85 -14.50 3.08 -9.99
CA ILE A 85 -14.95 3.83 -8.82
C ILE A 85 -13.75 4.56 -8.24
N GLY A 86 -13.84 5.88 -8.17
CA GLY A 86 -12.70 6.70 -7.77
C GLY A 86 -13.01 8.17 -7.70
N ARG A 87 -11.94 8.97 -7.69
CA ARG A 87 -12.06 10.42 -7.71
C ARG A 87 -11.06 11.05 -8.68
N GLN A 88 -11.57 12.01 -9.44
CA GLN A 88 -10.80 12.88 -10.34
C GLN A 88 -10.65 14.29 -9.75
N GLY A 89 -9.72 15.07 -10.29
CA GLY A 89 -9.47 16.44 -9.87
C GLY A 89 -8.81 16.56 -8.48
N LEU A 90 -8.06 15.53 -8.08
CA LEU A 90 -7.26 15.52 -6.86
C LEU A 90 -6.02 16.40 -7.00
N THR A 91 -5.43 16.76 -5.86
CA THR A 91 -4.14 17.49 -5.78
C THR A 91 -3.32 16.94 -4.63
N LEU A 92 -3.08 15.62 -4.62
CA LEU A 92 -2.34 14.96 -3.56
C LEU A 92 -0.83 14.98 -3.85
N ASP A 93 -0.02 15.26 -2.84
CA ASP A 93 1.44 15.17 -2.91
C ASP A 93 1.91 13.85 -2.30
N TRP A 94 2.35 12.95 -3.17
CA TRP A 94 2.90 11.64 -2.83
C TRP A 94 4.39 11.51 -3.15
N SER A 95 5.11 12.63 -3.25
CA SER A 95 6.54 12.65 -3.58
C SER A 95 7.45 11.90 -2.60
N ALA A 96 6.96 11.66 -1.38
CA ALA A 96 7.64 10.89 -0.36
C ALA A 96 7.38 9.37 -0.44
N PHE A 97 6.56 8.89 -1.38
CA PHE A 97 6.10 7.50 -1.45
C PHE A 97 6.45 6.86 -2.80
N ASP A 98 6.77 5.57 -2.75
CA ASP A 98 7.13 4.76 -3.92
C ASP A 98 5.98 3.84 -4.35
N THR A 99 4.99 3.63 -3.48
CA THR A 99 3.93 2.65 -3.67
C THR A 99 2.62 3.16 -3.06
N PHE A 100 1.54 3.05 -3.84
CA PHE A 100 0.19 3.23 -3.34
C PHE A 100 -0.43 1.87 -3.09
N SER A 101 -1.04 1.68 -1.91
CA SER A 101 -1.68 0.44 -1.51
C SER A 101 -3.03 0.71 -0.86
N GLN A 102 -4.01 -0.13 -1.19
CA GLN A 102 -5.35 -0.07 -0.62
C GLN A 102 -5.91 -1.48 -0.43
N SER A 103 -6.49 -1.73 0.73
CA SER A 103 -7.19 -2.98 1.03
C SER A 103 -8.61 -2.92 0.48
N ILE A 104 -9.02 -4.03 -0.16
CA ILE A 104 -10.32 -4.21 -0.80
C ILE A 104 -10.93 -5.50 -0.29
N LEU A 105 -12.16 -5.42 0.21
CA LEU A 105 -12.99 -6.55 0.59
C LEU A 105 -14.13 -6.73 -0.42
N ASN A 106 -14.28 -7.95 -0.94
CA ASN A 106 -15.38 -8.34 -1.81
C ASN A 106 -16.49 -9.02 -0.98
N HIS A 107 -17.63 -8.36 -0.85
CA HIS A 107 -18.82 -8.91 -0.17
C HIS A 107 -19.81 -9.60 -1.13
N ASP A 108 -19.50 -9.67 -2.44
CA ASP A 108 -20.34 -10.38 -3.41
C ASP A 108 -20.25 -11.90 -3.21
N GLU A 109 -21.31 -12.62 -3.57
CA GLU A 109 -21.37 -14.07 -3.55
C GLU A 109 -20.49 -14.76 -4.62
N ASN A 110 -19.94 -13.99 -5.55
CA ASN A 110 -19.03 -14.41 -6.62
C ASN A 110 -17.64 -13.78 -6.49
N THR A 111 -16.68 -14.40 -7.20
CA THR A 111 -15.34 -13.80 -7.37
C THR A 111 -15.39 -12.68 -8.40
N TRP A 112 -14.87 -11.51 -8.03
CA TRP A 112 -14.71 -10.36 -8.91
C TRP A 112 -13.25 -10.01 -9.11
N ASN A 113 -12.91 -9.41 -10.25
CA ASN A 113 -11.56 -8.95 -10.52
C ASN A 113 -11.41 -7.46 -10.20
N PHE A 114 -10.31 -7.12 -9.55
CA PHE A 114 -10.02 -5.77 -9.10
C PHE A 114 -8.63 -5.33 -9.57
N SER A 115 -8.50 -4.07 -9.96
CA SER A 115 -7.20 -3.39 -10.10
C SER A 115 -7.25 -1.99 -9.51
N LEU A 116 -6.11 -1.52 -9.02
CA LEU A 116 -5.94 -0.21 -8.40
C LEU A 116 -5.12 0.69 -9.31
N SER A 117 -5.61 1.91 -9.55
CA SER A 117 -4.96 2.88 -10.45
C SER A 117 -4.70 4.21 -9.76
N ALA A 118 -3.57 4.83 -10.09
CA ALA A 118 -3.22 6.19 -9.72
C ALA A 118 -2.67 6.93 -10.95
N SER A 119 -3.07 8.20 -11.10
CA SER A 119 -2.71 9.05 -12.24
C SER A 119 -2.32 10.44 -11.76
N ASP A 120 -1.28 10.99 -12.39
CA ASP A 120 -0.81 12.37 -12.22
C ASP A 120 -1.31 13.31 -13.33
N GLY A 121 -2.24 12.83 -14.17
CA GLY A 121 -2.79 13.54 -15.32
C GLY A 121 -1.90 13.51 -16.57
N ILE A 122 -0.71 12.92 -16.47
CA ILE A 122 0.23 12.72 -17.59
C ILE A 122 0.37 11.22 -17.89
N SER A 123 0.45 10.42 -16.83
CA SER A 123 0.64 8.98 -16.86
C SER A 123 -0.22 8.31 -15.79
N THR A 124 -0.67 7.10 -16.09
CA THR A 124 -1.45 6.27 -15.16
C THR A 124 -0.67 5.00 -14.89
N GLN A 125 -0.56 4.63 -13.61
CA GLN A 125 -0.10 3.32 -13.20
C GLN A 125 -1.28 2.52 -12.68
N THR A 126 -1.35 1.26 -13.09
CA THR A 126 -2.41 0.33 -12.69
C THR A 126 -1.74 -0.93 -12.14
N SER A 127 -2.26 -1.44 -11.02
CA SER A 127 -1.81 -2.71 -10.46
C SER A 127 -2.14 -3.87 -11.39
N SER A 128 -1.56 -5.05 -11.13
CA SER A 128 -2.11 -6.28 -11.71
C SER A 128 -3.56 -6.47 -11.27
N THR A 129 -4.34 -7.09 -12.14
CA THR A 129 -5.72 -7.50 -11.85
C THR A 129 -5.72 -8.77 -10.99
N ILE A 130 -6.47 -8.76 -9.90
CA ILE A 130 -6.57 -9.87 -8.95
C ILE A 130 -8.04 -10.23 -8.75
N GLY A 131 -8.35 -11.53 -8.83
CA GLY A 131 -9.65 -12.07 -8.44
C GLY A 131 -9.76 -12.18 -6.91
N ILE A 132 -10.75 -11.54 -6.32
CA ILE A 132 -11.04 -11.61 -4.88
C ILE A 132 -12.32 -12.42 -4.68
N ALA A 133 -12.23 -13.53 -3.94
CA ALA A 133 -13.36 -14.42 -3.69
C ALA A 133 -14.35 -13.82 -2.68
N PRO A 134 -15.56 -14.39 -2.53
CA PRO A 134 -16.57 -13.92 -1.59
C PRO A 134 -16.04 -13.82 -0.15
N ASP A 135 -16.37 -12.71 0.51
CA ASP A 135 -15.98 -12.36 1.87
C ASP A 135 -14.46 -12.39 2.12
N GLN A 136 -13.65 -12.18 1.07
CA GLN A 136 -12.19 -12.08 1.19
C GLN A 136 -11.70 -10.65 1.03
N GLU A 137 -10.70 -10.31 1.83
CA GLU A 137 -9.97 -9.05 1.75
C GLU A 137 -8.59 -9.27 1.13
N GLN A 138 -8.20 -8.41 0.19
CA GLN A 138 -6.87 -8.38 -0.42
C GLN A 138 -6.34 -6.96 -0.49
N SER A 139 -5.03 -6.80 -0.29
CA SER A 139 -4.36 -5.51 -0.49
C SER A 139 -3.84 -5.42 -1.92
N LEU A 140 -4.35 -4.45 -2.67
CA LEU A 140 -3.82 -4.13 -3.99
C LEU A 140 -2.76 -3.05 -3.85
N SER A 141 -1.69 -3.15 -4.63
CA SER A 141 -0.60 -2.18 -4.61
C SER A 141 -0.13 -1.87 -6.01
N VAL A 142 0.22 -0.61 -6.24
CA VAL A 142 0.76 -0.11 -7.50
C VAL A 142 2.01 0.71 -7.25
N SER A 143 3.04 0.50 -8.08
CA SER A 143 4.27 1.29 -8.00
C SER A 143 4.01 2.69 -8.55
N LEU A 144 4.42 3.70 -7.78
CA LEU A 144 4.31 5.11 -8.16
C LEU A 144 5.54 5.59 -8.94
N LEU A 145 6.67 4.87 -8.85
CA LEU A 145 7.94 5.23 -9.48
C LEU A 145 7.87 5.56 -10.99
N PRO A 146 7.01 4.91 -11.80
CA PRO A 146 6.92 5.24 -13.22
C PRO A 146 6.03 6.46 -13.53
N LEU A 147 5.36 7.05 -12.53
CA LEU A 147 4.60 8.30 -12.72
C LEU A 147 5.55 9.47 -12.98
N ALA A 148 5.09 10.43 -13.80
CA ALA A 148 5.88 11.59 -14.19
C ALA A 148 5.98 12.65 -13.08
N ASN A 149 4.95 12.79 -12.24
CA ASN A 149 4.88 13.81 -11.20
C ASN A 149 4.12 13.33 -9.95
N LEU A 150 4.87 12.95 -8.92
CA LEU A 150 4.31 12.53 -7.65
C LEU A 150 3.83 13.67 -6.75
N ASN A 151 4.16 14.94 -7.05
CA ASN A 151 3.69 16.07 -6.25
C ASN A 151 2.23 16.47 -6.56
N SER A 152 1.62 15.84 -7.57
CA SER A 152 0.27 16.18 -8.03
C SER A 152 -0.43 14.96 -8.61
N ILE A 153 -0.89 14.06 -7.74
CA ILE A 153 -1.80 12.98 -8.13
C ILE A 153 -3.18 13.57 -8.34
N THR A 154 -3.72 13.38 -9.54
CA THR A 154 -4.97 14.00 -10.01
C THR A 154 -6.15 13.04 -10.02
N GLU A 155 -5.88 11.74 -10.10
CA GLU A 155 -6.93 10.73 -10.19
C GLU A 155 -6.49 9.42 -9.54
N ILE A 156 -7.42 8.83 -8.79
CA ILE A 156 -7.27 7.51 -8.16
C ILE A 156 -8.58 6.77 -8.35
N TYR A 157 -8.52 5.52 -8.78
CA TYR A 157 -9.70 4.68 -8.94
C TYR A 157 -9.39 3.20 -8.79
N ILE A 158 -10.44 2.45 -8.49
CA ILE A 158 -10.46 1.00 -8.53
C ILE A 158 -11.32 0.58 -9.72
N THR A 159 -10.76 -0.28 -10.55
CA THR A 159 -11.49 -0.94 -11.63
C THR A 159 -12.02 -2.28 -11.13
N ILE A 160 -13.30 -2.52 -11.36
CA ILE A 160 -13.99 -3.75 -11.01
C ILE A 160 -14.47 -4.40 -12.30
N SER A 161 -14.13 -5.67 -12.52
CA SER A 161 -14.40 -6.33 -13.80
C SER A 161 -14.71 -7.82 -13.69
N ALA A 162 -15.46 -8.33 -14.65
CA ALA A 162 -15.78 -9.73 -14.82
C ALA A 162 -16.24 -10.02 -16.26
N ASN A 163 -16.44 -11.30 -16.55
CA ASN A 163 -17.18 -11.74 -17.74
C ASN A 163 -18.56 -12.22 -17.30
N LEU A 164 -19.61 -11.54 -17.76
CA LEU A 164 -21.01 -11.79 -17.38
C LEU A 164 -21.70 -12.75 -18.37
N PRO A 165 -22.72 -13.51 -17.93
CA PRO A 165 -23.26 -13.56 -16.56
C PRO A 165 -22.37 -14.38 -15.62
N LEU A 166 -22.39 -14.01 -14.33
CA LEU A 166 -21.73 -14.79 -13.29
C LEU A 166 -22.51 -16.09 -12.98
N PRO A 167 -21.83 -17.17 -12.54
CA PRO A 167 -22.49 -18.43 -12.22
C PRO A 167 -23.58 -18.26 -11.16
N GLY A 168 -24.81 -18.66 -11.47
CA GLY A 168 -25.93 -18.67 -10.51
C GLY A 168 -26.83 -17.43 -10.52
N LEU A 169 -26.53 -16.41 -11.34
CA LEU A 169 -27.35 -15.21 -11.46
C LEU A 169 -27.98 -15.07 -12.85
N ASP A 170 -29.29 -14.84 -12.87
CA ASP A 170 -30.02 -14.36 -14.05
C ASP A 170 -30.09 -12.82 -13.94
N THR A 171 -29.22 -12.12 -14.69
CA THR A 171 -29.37 -10.74 -15.19
C THR A 171 -29.04 -9.53 -14.31
N VAL A 172 -28.78 -9.68 -13.00
CA VAL A 172 -28.30 -8.58 -12.14
C VAL A 172 -27.17 -9.10 -11.27
N SER A 173 -26.03 -8.40 -11.27
CA SER A 173 -24.93 -8.65 -10.34
C SER A 173 -24.78 -7.45 -9.43
N GLU A 174 -24.83 -7.65 -8.11
CA GLU A 174 -24.77 -6.63 -7.08
C GLU A 174 -23.55 -6.91 -6.21
N TYR A 175 -22.54 -6.03 -6.21
CA TYR A 175 -21.36 -6.22 -5.37
C TYR A 175 -21.24 -5.15 -4.30
N GLU A 176 -20.63 -5.49 -3.18
CA GLU A 176 -20.38 -4.59 -2.08
C GLU A 176 -18.85 -4.48 -1.81
N LEU A 177 -18.27 -3.27 -1.93
CA LEU A 177 -16.82 -3.02 -1.87
C LEU A 177 -16.43 -2.26 -0.60
N SER A 178 -15.75 -2.89 0.37
CA SER A 178 -15.28 -2.22 1.60
C SER A 178 -13.77 -1.87 1.57
N PHE A 179 -13.40 -0.71 2.12
CA PHE A 179 -12.02 -0.18 2.14
C PHE A 179 -11.41 -0.16 3.55
N ALA A 180 -10.57 -1.13 3.91
CA ALA A 180 -9.85 -1.06 5.19
C ALA A 180 -8.73 0.00 5.18
N VAL A 181 -8.81 0.95 6.11
CA VAL A 181 -7.71 1.87 6.41
C VAL A 181 -6.73 1.14 7.33
N ASN A 182 -5.71 0.52 6.76
CA ASN A 182 -4.62 -0.03 7.55
C ASN A 182 -3.55 1.05 7.78
N GLU A 183 -3.21 1.31 9.06
CA GLU A 183 -1.99 2.06 9.37
C GLU A 183 -0.80 1.26 8.85
N VAL A 184 -0.08 1.82 7.88
CA VAL A 184 1.14 1.22 7.34
C VAL A 184 2.09 0.94 8.51
N PRO A 185 2.49 -0.32 8.76
CA PRO A 185 3.42 -0.64 9.83
C PRO A 185 4.70 0.17 9.60
N LEU A 186 5.07 1.00 10.58
CA LEU A 186 6.37 1.66 10.57
C LEU A 186 7.43 0.58 10.30
N PRO A 187 8.33 0.79 9.33
CA PRO A 187 9.28 -0.25 8.99
C PRO A 187 10.07 -0.61 10.24
N ALA A 188 10.26 -1.92 10.49
CA ALA A 188 10.93 -2.42 11.69
C ALA A 188 12.32 -1.76 11.91
N SER A 189 12.91 -1.23 10.84
CA SER A 189 14.12 -0.40 10.85
C SER A 189 14.02 0.84 11.77
N SER A 190 12.84 1.44 11.94
CA SER A 190 12.61 2.57 12.85
C SER A 190 12.84 2.20 14.33
N TRP A 191 12.46 0.98 14.72
CA TRP A 191 12.72 0.44 16.06
C TRP A 191 14.20 0.09 16.23
N PHE A 192 14.82 -0.51 15.21
CA PHE A 192 16.26 -0.83 15.24
C PHE A 192 17.14 0.42 15.23
N PHE A 193 16.74 1.50 14.54
CA PHE A 193 17.46 2.77 14.54
C PHE A 193 17.41 3.43 15.93
N SER A 194 16.24 3.42 16.57
CA SER A 194 16.06 3.92 17.94
C SER A 194 16.92 3.14 18.95
N LEU A 195 16.94 1.81 18.82
CA LEU A 195 17.81 0.93 19.64
C LEU A 195 19.30 1.17 19.36
N SER A 196 19.68 1.45 18.12
CA SER A 196 21.06 1.73 17.72
C SER A 196 21.56 3.07 18.28
N ILE A 197 20.71 4.11 18.27
CA ILE A 197 21.00 5.39 18.91
C ILE A 197 21.14 5.22 20.42
N ALA A 198 20.22 4.50 21.06
CA ALA A 198 20.30 4.21 22.49
C ALA A 198 21.60 3.46 22.85
N ALA A 199 21.96 2.43 22.08
CA ALA A 199 23.19 1.67 22.28
C ALA A 199 24.46 2.55 22.12
N LEU A 200 24.49 3.46 21.13
CA LEU A 200 25.58 4.42 20.94
C LEU A 200 25.73 5.40 22.11
N LEU A 201 24.62 5.85 22.70
CA LEU A 201 24.62 6.70 23.90
C LEU A 201 25.14 5.94 25.13
N PHE A 202 24.74 4.69 25.33
CA PHE A 202 25.24 3.83 26.42
C PHE A 202 26.74 3.50 26.29
N VAL A 203 27.26 3.32 25.08
CA VAL A 203 28.69 3.09 24.86
C VAL A 203 29.52 4.36 25.10
N ARG A 204 28.97 5.55 24.78
CA ARG A 204 29.64 6.83 25.07
C ARG A 204 29.71 7.15 26.57
N SER A 205 28.67 6.84 27.35
CA SER A 205 28.69 7.10 28.80
C SER A 205 29.75 6.26 29.54
N LYS A 206 29.93 4.98 29.16
CA LYS A 206 30.97 4.12 29.74
C LYS A 206 32.40 4.58 29.41
N ARG A 207 32.61 5.21 28.24
CA ARG A 207 33.94 5.74 27.87
C ARG A 207 34.29 7.04 28.60
N SER A 208 33.30 7.87 28.94
CA SER A 208 33.53 9.05 29.77
C SER A 208 33.87 8.68 31.21
N ALA A 209 33.28 7.61 31.74
CA ALA A 209 33.56 7.15 33.10
C ALA A 209 34.94 6.48 33.24
N SER A 210 35.53 5.97 32.16
CA SER A 210 36.86 5.33 32.19
C SER A 210 38.03 6.27 31.88
N CYS A 211 37.79 7.58 31.73
CA CYS A 211 38.82 8.60 31.54
C CYS A 211 38.97 9.51 32.77
N SER A 212 38.36 9.09 33.89
CA SER A 212 38.38 9.77 35.18
C SER A 212 38.93 8.83 36.26
N GLU A 213 40.05 8.17 35.97
CA GLU A 213 40.96 7.56 36.96
C GLU A 213 42.40 7.70 36.47
#